data_AF-A0A1M3E6E0-F1
#
_entry.id   AF-A0A1M3E6E0-F1
#
_cell.length_a   1.000
_cell.length_b   1.000
_cell.length_c   1.000
_cell.angle_alpha   90.00
_cell.angle_beta   90.00
_cell.angle_gamma   90.00
#
_symmetry.space_group_name_H-M   'P 1'
#
loop_
_entity.id
_entity.type
_entity.pdbx_description
1 polymer ?
#
loop_
_entity_poly.entity_id
_entity_poly.type
_entity_poly.pdbx_seq_one_letter_code
_entity_poly.pdbx_strand_id
1 'polypeptide(L)' 'MTIYNRWGEKVFFTNNTNGRGWDGNLSGKAQPTGVYVYLINVTFRDGNTEKYQGNVTLLR' A
#
# COMPACT_ATOMS: atom_id res chain seq x y z
N MET A 1 -4.30 -1.66 -4.31
CA MET A 1 -3.28 -1.62 -3.24
C MET A 1 -3.74 -0.68 -2.14
N THR A 2 -3.64 -1.13 -0.90
CA THR A 2 -3.90 -0.35 0.30
C THR A 2 -2.71 -0.46 1.22
N ILE A 3 -2.31 0.64 1.87
CA ILE A 3 -1.23 0.64 2.87
C ILE A 3 -1.75 1.18 4.19
N TYR A 4 -1.34 0.52 5.27
CA TYR A 4 -1.71 0.85 6.64
C TYR A 4 -0.47 1.15 7.48
N ASN A 5 -0.62 2.09 8.41
CA ASN A 5 0.38 2.30 9.46
C ASN A 5 0.18 1.29 10.62
N ARG A 6 1.07 1.38 11.61
CA ARG A 6 1.08 0.48 12.79
C ARG A 6 -0.19 0.54 13.66
N TRP A 7 -1.02 1.57 13.49
CA TRP A 7 -2.27 1.74 14.23
C TRP A 7 -3.49 1.23 13.45
N GLY A 8 -3.28 0.62 12.26
CA GLY A 8 -4.36 0.16 11.40
C GLY A 8 -5.04 1.27 10.60
N GLU A 9 -4.50 2.49 10.62
CA GLU A 9 -5.01 3.60 9.81
C GLU A 9 -4.49 3.47 8.38
N LYS A 10 -5.41 3.64 7.41
CA LYS A 10 -5.12 3.60 5.98
C LYS A 10 -4.41 4.87 5.53
N VAL A 11 -3.13 4.77 5.19
CA VAL A 11 -2.30 5.90 4.75
C VAL A 11 -2.23 6.05 3.23
N PHE A 12 -2.59 5.01 2.48
CA PHE A 12 -2.61 5.06 1.02
C PHE A 12 -3.63 4.07 0.46
N PHE A 13 -4.24 4.44 -0.66
CA PHE A 13 -5.12 3.57 -1.42
C PHE A 13 -5.05 3.89 -2.91
N THR A 14 -4.99 2.86 -3.74
CA THR A 14 -5.13 2.97 -5.19
C THR A 14 -5.72 1.68 -5.77
N ASN A 15 -6.54 1.82 -6.81
CA ASN A 15 -6.97 0.73 -7.68
C ASN A 15 -6.30 0.79 -9.07
N ASN A 16 -5.41 1.77 -9.31
CA ASN A 16 -4.73 1.95 -10.58
C ASN A 16 -3.61 0.90 -10.76
N THR A 17 -3.48 0.40 -11.98
CA THR A 17 -2.48 -0.61 -12.39
C THR A 17 -1.27 -0.01 -13.09
N ASN A 18 -1.13 1.32 -13.16
CA ASN A 18 -0.01 2.03 -13.80
C ASN A 18 1.34 1.92 -13.05
N GLY A 19 1.42 1.11 -12.00
CA GLY A 19 2.64 0.89 -11.22
C GLY A 19 2.96 1.98 -10.19
N ARG A 20 2.19 3.07 -10.11
CA ARG A 20 2.45 4.12 -9.09
C ARG A 20 2.05 3.63 -7.71
N GLY A 21 3.05 3.51 -6.83
CA GLY A 21 2.87 3.14 -5.43
C GLY A 21 2.75 4.34 -4.48
N TRP A 22 2.82 4.04 -3.19
CA TRP A 22 2.90 5.04 -2.13
C TRP A 22 4.32 5.61 -2.05
N ASP A 23 4.42 6.93 -1.87
CA ASP A 23 5.67 7.70 -1.87
C ASP A 23 6.15 8.07 -0.46
N GLY A 24 5.49 7.59 0.59
CA GLY A 24 5.80 7.93 1.98
C GLY A 24 5.05 9.16 2.51
N ASN A 25 4.19 9.79 1.70
CA ASN A 25 3.40 10.94 2.12
C ASN A 25 1.92 10.58 2.31
N LEU A 26 1.26 11.23 3.27
CA LEU A 26 -0.20 11.24 3.40
C LEU A 26 -0.65 12.70 3.37
N SER A 27 -1.45 13.07 2.37
CA SER A 27 -1.94 14.45 2.19
C SER A 27 -0.82 15.49 2.16
N GLY A 28 0.29 15.17 1.49
CA GLY A 28 1.49 16.03 1.40
C GLY A 28 2.37 16.06 2.65
N LYS A 29 1.97 15.37 3.73
CA LYS A 29 2.75 15.28 4.97
C LYS A 29 3.56 13.98 5.02
N ALA A 30 4.87 14.12 5.14
CA ALA A 30 5.79 12.98 5.27
C ALA A 30 5.43 12.13 6.48
N GLN A 31 5.30 10.82 6.26
CA GLN A 31 4.99 9.87 7.31
C GLN A 31 6.27 9.42 8.06
N PRO A 32 6.16 9.02 9.33
CA PRO A 32 7.31 8.59 10.14
C PRO A 32 8.05 7.38 9.57
N THR A 33 9.36 7.31 9.80
CA THR A 33 10.14 6.07 9.59
C THR A 33 9.51 4.92 10.37
N GLY A 34 9.39 3.76 9.73
CA GLY A 34 8.83 2.57 10.36
C GLY A 34 8.25 1.56 9.39
N VAL A 35 7.62 0.52 9.95
CA VAL A 35 7.00 -0.55 9.19
C VAL A 35 5.54 -0.22 8.91
N TYR A 36 5.14 -0.44 7.66
CA TYR A 36 3.79 -0.27 7.13
C TYR A 36 3.37 -1.59 6.48
N VAL A 37 2.06 -1.87 6.49
CA VAL A 37 1.51 -3.10 5.91
C VAL A 37 0.86 -2.76 4.57
N TYR A 38 1.23 -3.47 3.51
CA TYR A 38 0.56 -3.38 2.22
C TYR A 38 -0.38 -4.56 1.99
N LEU A 39 -1.49 -4.29 1.31
CA LEU A 39 -2.51 -5.26 0.89
C LEU A 39 -2.87 -5.00 -0.58
N ILE A 40 -2.76 -6.00 -1.42
CA ILE A 40 -3.08 -5.94 -2.85
C ILE A 40 -3.94 -7.16 -3.18
N ASN A 41 -5.14 -6.90 -3.71
CA ASN A 41 -5.97 -7.92 -4.33
C ASN A 41 -5.94 -7.67 -5.84
N VAL A 42 -5.58 -8.70 -6.61
CA VAL A 42 -5.53 -8.67 -8.07
C VAL A 42 -6.63 -9.56 -8.59
N THR A 43 -7.36 -9.10 -9.60
CA THR A 43 -8.28 -9.91 -10.39
C THR A 43 -7.76 -9.97 -11.82
N PHE A 44 -7.48 -11.18 -12.29
CA PHE A 44 -7.02 -11.44 -13.65
C PHE A 44 -8.20 -11.50 -14.63
N ARG A 45 -7.90 -11.40 -15.93
CA ARG A 45 -8.92 -11.38 -16.99
C ARG A 45 -9.73 -12.67 -17.09
N ASP A 46 -9.17 -13.78 -16.61
CA ASP A 46 -9.81 -15.09 -16.50
C ASP A 46 -10.70 -15.23 -15.25
N GLY A 47 -10.80 -14.17 -14.43
CA GLY A 47 -11.58 -14.16 -13.20
C GLY A 47 -10.84 -14.69 -11.97
N ASN A 48 -9.62 -15.20 -12.13
CA ASN A 48 -8.81 -15.63 -10.99
C ASN A 48 -8.43 -14.44 -10.12
N THR A 49 -8.32 -14.68 -8.81
CA THR A 49 -7.91 -13.66 -7.86
C THR A 49 -6.70 -14.08 -7.07
N GLU A 50 -5.78 -13.14 -6.87
CA GLU A 50 -4.60 -13.33 -6.05
C GLU A 50 -4.51 -12.24 -5.00
N LYS A 51 -3.98 -12.61 -3.84
CA LYS A 51 -3.78 -11.70 -2.71
C LYS A 51 -2.30 -11.62 -2.39
N TYR A 52 -1.79 -10.40 -2.39
CA TYR A 52 -0.43 -10.09 -1.98
C TYR A 52 -0.48 -9.19 -0.76
N GLN A 53 0.29 -9.55 0.26
CA GLN A 53 0.37 -8.77 1.49
C GLN A 53 1.76 -8.90 2.09
N GLY A 54 2.15 -7.89 2.86
CA GLY A 54 3.42 -7.92 3.56
C GLY A 54 3.76 -6.57 4.17
N ASN A 55 5.02 -6.46 4.55
CA ASN A 55 5.55 -5.28 5.23
C ASN A 55 6.43 -4.48 4.27
N VAL A 56 6.33 -3.15 4.35
CA VAL A 56 7.28 -2.22 3.75
C VAL A 56 7.87 -1.36 4.85
N THR A 57 9.18 -1.17 4.83
CA THR A 57 9.86 -0.30 5.80
C THR A 57 10.17 1.02 5.13
N LEU A 58 9.59 2.11 5.65
CA LEU A 58 9.94 3.47 5.23
C LEU A 58 11.23 3.87 5.95
N LEU A 59 12.29 4.13 5.18
CA LEU A 59 13.59 4.58 5.65
C LEU A 59 13.83 6.06 5.26
N ARG A 60 14.80 6.70 5.92
CA ARG A 60 15.27 8.06 5.60
C ARG A 60 16.79 8.10 5.59
#